data_AF-A0A849H3F1-F1
#
_entry.id   AF-A0A849H3F1-F1
#
_cell.length_a   1.000
_cell.length_b   1.000
_cell.length_c   1.000
_cell.angle_alpha   90.00
_cell.angle_beta   90.00
_cell.angle_gamma   90.00
#
_symmetry.space_group_name_H-M   'P 1'
#
loop_
_entity.id
_entity.type
_entity.pdbx_description
1 polymer ?
#
loop_
_entity_poly.entity_id
_entity_poly.type
_entity_poly.pdbx_seq_one_letter_code
_entity_poly.pdbx_strand_id
1 'polypeptide(L)'
;MTDPDTSPAARIFEAWARLEAALRNALPVCSVQPPTQPTELLSALRINHLIGPEEERAVLGLREIRTLAAHADEEPTAEKADRYEKDVAAVMAKLNPEEEVC
;
A
#
# COMPACT_ATOMS: atom_id res chain seq x y z
N MET A 1 -2.54 26.13 15.84
CA MET A 1 -2.09 25.75 14.49
C MET A 1 -2.08 24.25 14.48
N THR A 2 -3.11 23.63 13.90
CA THR A 2 -3.15 22.17 13.70
C THR A 2 -2.45 21.95 12.38
N ASP A 3 -1.27 21.35 12.40
CA ASP A 3 -0.54 21.00 11.18
C ASP A 3 -1.47 20.13 10.30
N PRO A 4 -1.80 20.56 9.07
CA PRO A 4 -2.57 19.74 8.13
C PRO A 4 -1.82 18.46 7.71
N ASP A 5 -0.54 18.35 8.07
CA ASP A 5 0.35 17.21 7.86
C ASP A 5 0.05 16.01 8.80
N THR A 6 -0.84 16.17 9.78
CA THR A 6 -1.10 15.13 10.80
C THR A 6 -2.53 14.58 10.80
N SER A 7 -3.36 14.88 9.79
CA SER A 7 -4.70 14.30 9.76
C SER A 7 -4.62 12.77 9.56
N PRO A 8 -5.39 11.96 10.30
CA PRO A 8 -5.38 10.51 10.15
C PRO A 8 -5.70 10.07 8.71
N ALA A 9 -6.53 10.84 8.00
CA ALA A 9 -6.80 10.61 6.58
C ALA A 9 -5.56 10.83 5.71
N ALA A 10 -4.82 11.93 5.92
CA ALA A 10 -3.58 12.20 5.20
C ALA A 10 -2.54 11.09 5.42
N ARG A 11 -2.38 10.61 6.66
CA ARG A 11 -1.49 9.48 6.99
C ARG A 11 -1.86 8.21 6.22
N ILE A 12 -3.15 7.89 6.12
CA ILE A 12 -3.64 6.75 5.32
C ILE A 12 -3.31 6.93 3.83
N PHE A 13 -3.53 8.13 3.28
CA PHE A 13 -3.22 8.40 1.86
C PHE A 13 -1.73 8.33 1.57
N GLU A 14 -0.89 8.87 2.45
CA GLU A 14 0.55 8.83 2.29
C GLU A 14 1.09 7.40 2.40
N ALA A 15 0.65 6.63 3.40
CA ALA A 15 1.03 5.23 3.55
C ALA A 15 0.63 4.41 2.33
N TRP A 16 -0.57 4.63 1.79
CA TRP A 16 -1.01 3.99 0.55
C TRP A 16 -0.14 4.38 -0.66
N ALA A 17 0.21 5.66 -0.80
CA ALA A 17 1.08 6.12 -1.88
C ALA A 17 2.48 5.47 -1.82
N ARG A 18 3.03 5.31 -0.61
CA ARG A 18 4.30 4.61 -0.37
C ARG A 18 4.22 3.13 -0.76
N LEU A 19 3.14 2.44 -0.37
CA LEU A 19 2.89 1.06 -0.75
C LEU A 19 2.79 0.92 -2.27
N GLU A 20 2.01 1.78 -2.93
CA GLU A 20 1.87 1.79 -4.38
C GLU A 20 3.20 2.00 -5.10
N ALA A 21 4.06 2.89 -4.59
CA ALA A 21 5.40 3.10 -5.14
C ALA A 21 6.28 1.85 -4.98
N ALA A 22 6.25 1.21 -3.81
CA ALA A 22 6.98 -0.03 -3.56
C ALA A 22 6.51 -1.17 -4.48
N LEU A 23 5.20 -1.35 -4.63
CA LEU A 23 4.61 -2.32 -5.56
C LEU A 23 5.05 -2.08 -7.02
N ARG A 24 5.08 -0.82 -7.46
CA ARG A 24 5.55 -0.46 -8.81
C ARG A 24 7.06 -0.68 -8.99
N ASN A 25 7.86 -0.36 -7.97
CA ASN A 25 9.31 -0.55 -8.01
C ASN A 25 9.74 -2.02 -7.93
N ALA A 26 8.95 -2.87 -7.27
CA ALA A 26 9.21 -4.30 -7.18
C ALA A 26 9.07 -5.01 -8.54
N LEU A 27 8.29 -4.44 -9.48
CA LEU A 27 8.18 -5.04 -10.81
C LEU A 27 9.49 -4.91 -11.60
N PRO A 28 10.02 -6.02 -12.17
CA PRO A 28 11.17 -5.94 -13.05
C PRO A 28 10.86 -5.11 -14.30
N VAL A 29 11.82 -4.25 -14.67
CA VAL A 29 11.74 -3.24 -15.75
C VAL A 29 11.38 -3.84 -17.13
N CYS A 30 11.45 -5.17 -17.31
CA CYS A 30 11.12 -5.87 -18.54
C CYS A 30 9.61 -6.02 -18.84
N SER A 31 8.73 -5.41 -18.04
CA SER A 31 7.28 -5.40 -18.33
C SER A 31 6.99 -4.42 -19.47
N VAL A 32 6.66 -4.96 -20.64
CA VAL A 32 6.49 -4.25 -21.93
C VAL A 32 5.50 -3.07 -21.88
N GLN A 33 4.62 -3.04 -20.87
CA GLN A 33 3.84 -1.88 -20.47
C GLN A 33 3.68 -1.87 -18.94
N PRO A 34 3.89 -0.72 -18.26
CA PRO A 34 3.59 -0.63 -16.83
C PRO A 34 2.08 -0.84 -16.62
N PRO A 35 1.67 -1.74 -15.72
CA PRO A 35 0.25 -1.96 -15.44
C PRO A 35 -0.38 -0.64 -14.98
N THR A 36 -1.43 -0.23 -15.70
CA THR A 36 -2.13 1.04 -15.41
C THR A 36 -3.23 0.86 -14.37
N GLN A 37 -3.75 -0.37 -14.23
CA GLN A 37 -4.74 -0.71 -13.24
C GLN A 37 -4.12 -1.41 -12.01
N PRO A 38 -4.61 -1.13 -10.79
CA PRO A 38 -4.12 -1.78 -9.57
C PRO A 38 -4.22 -3.32 -9.59
N THR A 39 -5.26 -3.85 -10.21
CA THR A 39 -5.48 -5.30 -10.38
C THR A 39 -4.46 -5.94 -11.32
N GLU A 40 -4.05 -5.23 -12.37
CA GLU A 40 -3.00 -5.67 -13.29
C GLU A 40 -1.63 -5.65 -12.59
N LEU A 41 -1.37 -4.63 -11.76
CA LEU A 41 -0.15 -4.52 -10.95
C LEU A 41 0.00 -5.70 -9.99
N LEU A 42 -1.06 -6.01 -9.22
CA LEU A 42 -1.05 -7.15 -8.30
C LEU A 42 -0.89 -8.48 -9.05
N SER A 43 -1.58 -8.64 -10.19
CA SER A 43 -1.44 -9.83 -11.02
C SER A 43 -0.02 -10.00 -11.54
N ALA A 44 0.62 -8.92 -11.99
CA ALA A 44 2.00 -8.92 -12.46
C ALA A 44 2.97 -9.29 -11.34
N LEU A 45 2.82 -8.72 -10.14
CA LEU A 45 3.63 -9.06 -8.97
C LEU A 45 3.48 -10.53 -8.58
N ARG A 46 2.25 -11.07 -8.63
CA ARG A 46 1.99 -12.48 -8.34
C ARG A 46 2.60 -13.41 -9.38
N ILE A 47 2.52 -13.06 -10.67
CA ILE A 47 3.14 -13.83 -11.77
C ILE A 47 4.67 -13.87 -11.60
N ASN A 48 5.27 -12.78 -11.12
CA ASN A 48 6.71 -12.71 -10.84
C ASN A 48 7.08 -13.34 -9.48
N HIS A 49 6.15 -13.99 -8.78
CA HIS A 49 6.36 -14.58 -7.46
C HIS A 49 6.87 -13.61 -6.39
N LEU A 50 6.60 -12.30 -6.55
CA LEU A 50 6.99 -11.25 -5.60
C LEU A 50 5.98 -11.07 -4.47
N ILE A 51 4.72 -11.46 -4.72
CA ILE A 51 3.65 -11.48 -3.70
C ILE A 51 2.89 -12.80 -3.76
N GLY A 52 2.41 -13.25 -2.59
CA GLY A 52 1.52 -14.39 -2.45
C GLY A 52 0.04 -13.99 -2.41
N PRO A 53 -0.86 -14.98 -2.27
CA PRO A 53 -2.30 -14.75 -2.14
C PRO A 53 -2.66 -14.02 -0.83
N GLU A 54 -1.81 -14.09 0.20
CA GLU A 54 -2.02 -13.39 1.46
C GLU A 54 -1.70 -11.89 1.32
N GLU A 55 -0.57 -11.54 0.69
CA GLU A 55 -0.22 -10.16 0.41
C GLU A 55 -1.20 -9.51 -0.58
N GLU A 56 -1.65 -10.24 -1.61
CA GLU A 56 -2.68 -9.75 -2.55
C GLU A 56 -3.97 -9.38 -1.79
N ARG A 57 -4.43 -10.23 -0.88
CA ARG A 57 -5.59 -9.94 -0.02
C ARG A 57 -5.35 -8.75 0.90
N ALA A 58 -4.16 -8.64 1.49
CA ALA A 58 -3.79 -7.51 2.35
C ALA A 58 -3.83 -6.18 1.57
N VAL A 59 -3.24 -6.12 0.38
CA VAL A 59 -3.26 -4.90 -0.44
C VAL A 59 -4.68 -4.53 -0.87
N LEU A 60 -5.51 -5.51 -1.23
CA LEU A 60 -6.92 -5.25 -1.55
C LEU A 60 -7.71 -4.71 -0.34
N GLY A 61 -7.47 -5.26 0.85
CA GLY A 61 -8.08 -4.74 2.09
C GLY A 61 -7.62 -3.31 2.41
N LEU A 62 -6.33 -3.01 2.26
CA LEU A 62 -5.77 -1.67 2.44
C LEU A 62 -6.34 -0.66 1.43
N ARG A 63 -6.59 -1.10 0.19
CA ARG A 63 -7.23 -0.26 -0.83
C ARG A 63 -8.66 0.10 -0.44
N GLU A 64 -9.40 -0.86 0.09
CA GLU A 64 -10.78 -0.64 0.55
C GLU A 64 -10.80 0.37 1.70
N ILE A 65 -9.91 0.22 2.68
CA ILE A 65 -9.80 1.17 3.80
C ILE A 65 -9.44 2.59 3.31
N ARG A 66 -8.51 2.73 2.35
CA ARG A 66 -8.20 4.03 1.73
C ARG A 66 -9.40 4.61 0.99
N THR A 67 -10.17 3.77 0.30
CA THR A 67 -11.38 4.19 -0.42
C THR A 67 -12.45 4.67 0.55
N LEU A 68 -12.65 3.94 1.65
CA LEU A 68 -13.53 4.37 2.74
C LEU A 68 -13.06 5.69 3.36
N ALA A 69 -11.76 5.86 3.61
CA ALA A 69 -11.21 7.11 4.13
C ALA A 69 -11.38 8.31 3.17
N ALA A 70 -11.41 8.07 1.85
CA ALA A 70 -11.64 9.11 0.84
C ALA A 70 -13.10 9.54 0.71
N HIS A 71 -14.03 8.67 1.08
CA HIS A 71 -15.47 8.90 0.94
C HIS A 71 -16.21 9.01 2.26
N ALA A 72 -15.51 8.87 3.39
CA ALA A 72 -16.10 9.05 4.71
C ALA A 72 -16.39 10.54 4.96
N ASP A 73 -17.62 10.83 5.36
CA ASP A 73 -18.00 12.15 5.88
C ASP A 73 -17.31 12.50 7.21
N GLU A 74 -16.85 11.48 7.95
CA GLU A 74 -16.14 11.62 9.21
C GLU A 74 -14.66 11.26 9.05
N GLU A 75 -13.79 12.08 9.64
CA GLU A 75 -12.36 11.84 9.63
C GLU A 75 -12.03 10.51 10.36
N PRO A 76 -11.22 9.62 9.76
CA PRO A 76 -10.80 8.39 10.43
C PRO A 76 -10.09 8.70 11.75
N THR A 77 -10.20 7.79 12.71
CA THR A 77 -9.52 7.96 14.00
C THR A 77 -8.00 7.77 13.84
N ALA A 78 -7.22 8.42 14.72
CA ALA A 78 -5.77 8.24 14.76
C ALA A 78 -5.37 6.76 14.90
N GLU A 79 -6.08 5.99 15.74
CA GLU A 79 -5.83 4.55 15.91
C GLU A 79 -6.00 3.76 14.60
N LYS A 80 -6.99 4.13 13.78
CA LYS A 80 -7.21 3.50 12.48
C LYS A 80 -6.09 3.80 11.50
N ALA A 81 -5.57 5.03 11.51
CA ALA A 81 -4.41 5.42 10.71
C ALA A 81 -3.13 4.68 11.17
N ASP A 82 -2.87 4.64 12.47
CA ASP A 82 -1.72 3.92 13.04
C ASP A 82 -1.75 2.41 12.71
N ARG A 83 -2.94 1.79 12.75
CA ARG A 83 -3.10 0.40 12.33
C ARG A 83 -2.86 0.23 10.82
N TYR A 84 -3.38 1.15 10.01
CA TYR A 84 -3.19 1.13 8.57
C TYR A 84 -1.71 1.21 8.19
N GLU A 85 -0.95 2.09 8.83
CA GLU A 85 0.49 2.23 8.60
C GLU A 85 1.27 0.97 8.97
N LYS A 86 0.91 0.30 10.08
CA LYS A 86 1.52 -0.99 10.46
C LYS A 86 1.24 -2.08 9.45
N ASP A 87 -0.01 -2.17 8.97
CA ASP A 87 -0.41 -3.15 7.98
C ASP A 87 0.31 -2.90 6.63
N VAL A 88 0.44 -1.62 6.22
CA VAL A 88 1.24 -1.23 5.04
C VAL A 88 2.71 -1.62 5.21
N ALA A 89 3.32 -1.30 6.35
CA ALA A 89 4.72 -1.62 6.63
C ALA A 89 4.97 -3.14 6.60
N ALA A 90 4.04 -3.94 7.12
CA ALA A 90 4.12 -5.40 7.07
C ALA A 90 4.13 -5.93 5.63
N VAL A 91 3.29 -5.39 4.74
CA VAL A 91 3.27 -5.77 3.32
C VAL A 91 4.55 -5.32 2.61
N MET A 92 5.04 -4.10 2.89
CA MET A 92 6.29 -3.59 2.33
C MET A 92 7.51 -4.44 2.72
N ALA A 93 7.59 -4.88 3.99
CA ALA A 93 8.66 -5.76 4.44
C ALA A 93 8.69 -7.11 3.72
N LYS A 94 7.54 -7.58 3.22
CA LYS A 94 7.45 -8.81 2.41
C LYS A 94 7.85 -8.59 0.95
N LEU A 95 7.60 -7.40 0.41
CA LEU A 95 7.95 -7.01 -0.96
C LEU A 95 9.46 -6.83 -1.16
N ASN A 96 10.18 -6.37 -0.12
CA ASN A 96 11.62 -6.19 -0.12
C ASN A 96 12.25 -6.99 1.04
N PRO A 97 12.44 -8.32 0.89
CA PRO A 97 13.13 -9.10 1.92
C PRO A 97 14.62 -8.70 2.08
N GLU A 98 15.17 -7.91 1.16
CA GLU A 98 16.57 -7.46 1.15
C GLU A 98 16.83 -6.21 2.03
N GLU A 99 15.80 -5.58 2.61
CA GLU A 99 15.97 -4.54 3.66
C GLU A 99 15.95 -5.11 5.09
N GLU A 100 16.28 -6.39 5.24
CA GLU A 100 16.66 -7.00 6.53
C GLU A 100 18.10 -7.51 6.47
N VAL A 101 19.05 -6.67 6.02
CA VAL A 101 20.50 -6.97 6.08
C VAL A 101 21.34 -5.71 6.39
N CYS A 102 21.55 -5.46 7.69
CA CYS A 102 22.83 -5.21 8.41
C CYS A 102 22.62 -4.38 9.67
#